data_AF-A0A369LCF1-F1
#
_entry.id   AF-A0A369LCF1-F1
#
_cell.length_a   1.000
_cell.length_b   1.000
_cell.length_c   1.000
_cell.angle_alpha   90.00
_cell.angle_beta   90.00
_cell.angle_gamma   90.00
#
_symmetry.space_group_name_H-M   'P 1'
#
loop_
_entity.id
_entity.type
_entity.pdbx_description
1 polymer ?
#
loop_
_entity_poly.entity_id
_entity_poly.type
_entity_poly.pdbx_seq_one_letter_code
_entity_poly.pdbx_strand_id
1 'polypeptide(L)'
;MFQGADTPKQRLQRSVKHGLLLLAQLCLIMGVYAAGCALASVLPITLPGNILGMVLLLVLLGTHILKTKYISEACDYLIDNMSVFFIPAGVAIMGCFSMLEAAAAKFAFVCIATTVIVFLATSYTVLFVSWIMAKLGKDTALAPAVEAENAAKAQAGSTDSNSKHAEGASKHHPHTPGTGIISPIAGKEA
;
A
#
# COMPACT_ATOMS: atom_id res chain seq x y z
N MET A 1 52.45 1.96 17.15
CA MET A 1 52.11 0.57 16.77
C MET A 1 50.98 0.63 15.75
N PHE A 2 51.36 0.67 14.48
CA PHE A 2 50.47 0.55 13.33
C PHE A 2 50.03 -0.92 13.25
N GLN A 3 48.75 -1.21 13.44
CA GLN A 3 48.19 -2.53 13.13
C GLN A 3 46.73 -2.38 12.73
N GLY A 4 46.43 -2.72 11.48
CA GLY A 4 45.08 -2.75 10.93
C GLY A 4 44.96 -2.02 9.61
N ALA A 5 45.65 -2.51 8.58
CA ALA A 5 45.33 -2.17 7.20
C ALA A 5 43.94 -2.72 6.87
N ASP A 6 42.91 -1.94 7.14
CA ASP A 6 41.59 -2.14 6.57
C ASP A 6 41.73 -2.04 5.05
N THR A 7 41.80 -3.19 4.38
CA THR A 7 41.82 -3.22 2.93
C THR A 7 40.44 -2.72 2.46
N PRO A 8 40.35 -1.60 1.70
CA PRO A 8 39.06 -1.01 1.28
C PRO A 8 38.19 -2.00 0.46
N LYS A 9 38.82 -3.05 -0.09
CA LYS A 9 38.17 -4.07 -0.91
C LYS A 9 37.19 -4.98 -0.16
N GLN A 10 37.38 -5.25 1.14
CA GLN A 10 36.50 -6.18 1.87
C GLN A 10 35.15 -5.57 2.25
N ARG A 11 35.11 -4.28 2.57
CA ARG A 11 33.85 -3.57 2.86
C ARG A 11 32.99 -3.40 1.60
N LEU A 12 33.64 -3.15 0.46
CA LEU A 12 32.99 -3.09 -0.84
C LEU A 12 32.49 -4.47 -1.29
N GLN A 13 33.29 -5.53 -1.16
CA GLN A 13 32.87 -6.89 -1.55
C GLN A 13 31.68 -7.42 -0.74
N ARG A 14 31.53 -7.04 0.54
CA ARG A 14 30.36 -7.44 1.33
C ARG A 14 29.08 -6.76 0.84
N SER A 15 29.15 -5.50 0.43
CA SER A 15 27.98 -4.75 -0.06
C SER A 15 27.54 -5.25 -1.45
N VAL A 16 28.51 -5.53 -2.33
CA VAL A 16 28.24 -6.06 -3.69
C VAL A 16 27.66 -7.48 -3.64
N LYS A 17 28.09 -8.34 -2.70
CA LYS A 17 27.50 -9.68 -2.53
C LYS A 17 26.03 -9.62 -2.11
N HIS A 18 25.66 -8.67 -1.25
CA HIS A 18 24.25 -8.47 -0.87
C HIS A 18 23.44 -7.90 -2.02
N GLY A 19 23.95 -6.88 -2.73
CA GLY A 19 23.28 -6.35 -3.93
C GLY A 19 23.09 -7.40 -5.02
N LEU A 20 24.07 -8.28 -5.23
CA LEU A 20 23.97 -9.39 -6.19
C LEU A 20 22.97 -10.45 -5.75
N LEU A 21 22.83 -10.71 -4.45
CA LEU A 21 21.79 -11.59 -3.92
C LEU A 21 20.40 -11.01 -4.21
N LEU A 22 20.17 -9.71 -3.99
CA LEU A 22 18.90 -9.06 -4.33
C LEU A 22 18.58 -9.13 -5.83
N LEU A 23 19.59 -8.88 -6.67
CA LEU A 23 19.41 -9.00 -8.12
C LEU A 23 19.07 -10.43 -8.55
N ALA A 24 19.71 -11.43 -7.93
CA ALA A 24 19.40 -12.84 -8.17
C ALA A 24 17.98 -13.22 -7.70
N GLN A 25 17.51 -12.65 -6.59
CA GLN A 25 16.15 -12.84 -6.09
C GLN A 25 15.10 -12.21 -7.01
N LEU A 26 15.36 -10.99 -7.50
CA LEU A 26 14.51 -10.34 -8.50
C LEU A 26 14.47 -11.13 -9.81
N CYS A 27 15.63 -11.65 -10.24
CA CYS A 27 15.72 -12.52 -11.41
C CYS A 27 14.91 -13.81 -11.22
N LEU A 28 14.87 -14.35 -9.99
CA LEU A 28 14.04 -15.50 -9.66
C LEU A 28 12.53 -15.18 -9.74
N ILE A 29 12.07 -14.02 -9.25
CA ILE A 29 10.68 -13.55 -9.41
C ILE A 29 10.32 -13.47 -10.89
N MET A 30 11.18 -12.83 -11.69
CA MET A 30 11.01 -12.72 -13.14
C MET A 30 11.00 -14.08 -13.84
N GLY A 31 11.84 -15.02 -13.38
CA GLY A 31 11.88 -16.40 -13.89
C GLY A 31 10.59 -17.16 -13.62
N VAL A 32 10.02 -17.03 -12.41
CA VAL A 32 8.72 -17.64 -12.06
C VAL A 32 7.59 -17.02 -12.90
N TYR A 33 7.60 -15.70 -13.09
CA TYR A 33 6.63 -15.03 -13.97
C TYR A 33 6.75 -15.51 -15.42
N ALA A 34 7.97 -15.61 -15.96
CA ALA A 34 8.22 -16.12 -17.31
C ALA A 34 7.77 -17.57 -17.46
N ALA A 35 8.00 -18.42 -16.45
CA ALA A 35 7.50 -19.78 -16.43
C ALA A 35 5.96 -19.82 -16.40
N GLY A 36 5.31 -18.93 -15.63
CA GLY A 36 3.85 -18.78 -15.62
C GLY A 36 3.28 -18.39 -16.99
N CYS A 37 3.93 -17.46 -17.70
CA CYS A 37 3.56 -17.08 -19.07
C CYS A 37 3.80 -18.21 -20.09
N ALA A 38 4.92 -18.94 -19.97
CA ALA A 38 5.20 -20.09 -20.83
C ALA A 38 4.16 -21.19 -20.62
N LEU A 39 3.79 -21.46 -19.36
CA LEU A 39 2.76 -22.43 -19.01
C LEU A 39 1.37 -21.98 -19.51
N ALA A 40 1.07 -20.68 -19.43
CA ALA A 40 -0.14 -20.09 -19.99
C ALA A 40 -0.22 -20.21 -21.52
N SER A 41 0.93 -20.27 -22.21
CA SER A 41 0.98 -20.42 -23.67
C SER A 41 0.84 -21.89 -24.10
N VAL A 42 1.23 -22.83 -23.24
CA VAL A 42 1.10 -24.28 -23.47
C VAL A 42 -0.31 -24.78 -23.16
N LEU A 43 -0.98 -24.18 -22.18
CA LEU A 43 -2.38 -24.47 -21.90
C LEU A 43 -3.28 -23.62 -22.83
N PRO A 44 -4.20 -24.21 -23.61
CA PRO A 44 -5.14 -23.48 -24.49
C PRO A 44 -6.24 -22.70 -23.74
N ILE A 45 -6.01 -22.37 -22.47
CA ILE A 45 -6.92 -21.61 -21.62
C ILE A 45 -6.58 -20.11 -21.72
N THR A 46 -7.59 -19.27 -21.90
CA THR A 46 -7.49 -17.80 -22.00
C THR A 46 -7.16 -17.12 -20.66
N LEU A 47 -6.31 -17.73 -19.84
CA LEU A 47 -5.87 -17.13 -18.58
C LEU A 47 -4.64 -16.24 -18.82
N PRO A 48 -4.68 -14.97 -18.40
CA PRO A 48 -3.51 -14.10 -18.51
C PRO A 48 -2.38 -14.67 -17.65
N GLY A 49 -1.16 -14.67 -18.21
CA GLY A 49 0.02 -15.27 -17.58
C GLY A 49 0.32 -14.75 -16.17
N ASN A 50 -0.10 -13.51 -15.85
CA ASN A 50 0.06 -12.92 -14.52
C ASN A 50 -0.68 -13.71 -13.41
N ILE A 51 -1.86 -14.23 -13.69
CA ILE A 51 -2.63 -15.04 -12.73
C ILE A 51 -1.95 -16.40 -12.55
N LEU A 52 -1.45 -17.00 -13.65
CA LEU A 52 -0.69 -18.25 -13.59
C LEU A 52 0.62 -18.08 -12.83
N GLY A 53 1.31 -16.94 -12.98
CA GLY A 53 2.50 -16.62 -12.19
C GLY A 53 2.23 -16.57 -10.69
N MET A 54 1.12 -15.92 -10.28
CA MET A 54 0.69 -15.88 -8.88
C MET A 54 0.40 -17.27 -8.31
N VAL A 55 -0.32 -18.11 -9.08
CA VAL A 55 -0.64 -19.49 -8.67
C VAL A 55 0.63 -20.36 -8.63
N LEU A 56 1.53 -20.21 -9.61
CA LEU A 56 2.78 -20.96 -9.67
C LEU A 56 3.68 -20.64 -8.48
N LEU A 57 3.81 -19.35 -8.14
CA LEU A 57 4.56 -18.90 -6.97
C LEU A 57 3.94 -19.45 -5.68
N LEU A 58 2.61 -19.44 -5.57
CA LEU A 58 1.89 -20.03 -4.44
C LEU A 58 2.18 -21.52 -4.28
N VAL A 59 2.18 -22.30 -5.37
CA VAL A 59 2.50 -23.74 -5.34
C VAL A 59 3.96 -23.99 -4.95
N LEU A 60 4.90 -23.21 -5.50
CA LEU A 60 6.33 -23.29 -5.18
C LEU A 60 6.63 -22.93 -3.71
N LEU A 61 5.88 -21.98 -3.17
CA LEU A 61 5.97 -21.57 -1.78
C LEU A 61 5.33 -22.61 -0.85
N GLY A 62 4.17 -23.15 -1.23
CA GLY A 62 3.47 -24.20 -0.49
C GLY A 62 4.20 -25.54 -0.44
N THR A 63 5.00 -25.85 -1.48
CA THR A 63 5.89 -27.03 -1.49
C THR A 63 7.19 -26.81 -0.70
N HIS A 64 7.41 -25.61 -0.14
CA HIS A 64 8.61 -25.22 0.62
C HIS A 64 9.94 -25.49 -0.14
N ILE A 65 9.85 -25.66 -1.47
CA ILE A 65 11.00 -25.76 -2.37
C ILE A 65 11.64 -24.37 -2.55
N LEU A 66 10.81 -23.32 -2.58
CA LEU A 66 11.28 -21.94 -2.55
C LEU A 66 11.41 -21.45 -1.11
N LYS A 67 12.65 -21.18 -0.70
CA LYS A 67 12.93 -20.61 0.62
C LYS A 67 12.49 -19.13 0.64
N THR A 68 11.38 -18.86 1.33
CA THR A 68 10.72 -17.54 1.43
C THR A 68 11.67 -16.40 1.78
N LYS A 69 12.74 -16.71 2.52
CA LYS A 69 13.78 -15.74 2.90
C LYS A 69 14.43 -15.06 1.68
N TYR A 70 14.49 -15.72 0.52
CA TYR A 70 15.05 -15.13 -0.69
C TYR A 70 14.01 -14.33 -1.48
N ILE A 71 12.72 -14.59 -1.36
CA ILE A 71 11.71 -13.82 -2.10
C ILE A 71 11.28 -12.57 -1.34
N SER A 72 11.18 -12.66 -0.01
CA SER A 72 10.69 -11.58 0.85
C SER A 72 11.50 -10.31 0.66
N GLU A 73 12.83 -10.43 0.74
CA GLU A 73 13.72 -9.29 0.65
C GLU A 73 13.55 -8.54 -0.69
N ALA A 74 13.58 -9.25 -1.82
CA ALA A 74 13.32 -8.63 -3.13
C ALA A 74 11.91 -8.04 -3.27
N CYS A 75 10.88 -8.69 -2.70
CA CYS A 75 9.51 -8.17 -2.67
C CYS A 75 9.41 -6.88 -1.84
N ASP A 76 10.08 -6.83 -0.68
CA ASP A 76 10.12 -5.67 0.20
C ASP A 76 10.83 -4.50 -0.49
N TYR A 77 11.93 -4.75 -1.21
CA TYR A 77 12.55 -3.73 -2.06
C TYR A 77 11.62 -3.23 -3.18
N LEU A 78 10.82 -4.11 -3.79
CA LEU A 78 9.88 -3.75 -4.85
C LEU A 78 8.69 -2.95 -4.29
N ILE A 79 8.19 -3.31 -3.10
CA ILE A 79 7.10 -2.61 -2.41
C ILE A 79 7.53 -1.21 -1.98
N ASP A 80 8.73 -1.08 -1.41
CA ASP A 80 9.31 0.21 -0.99
C ASP A 80 9.50 1.18 -2.18
N ASN A 81 9.74 0.63 -3.38
CA ASN A 81 9.94 1.40 -4.59
C ASN A 81 8.69 1.44 -5.51
N MET A 82 7.50 1.05 -5.03
CA MET A 82 6.25 1.05 -5.82
C MET A 82 5.97 2.38 -6.51
N SER A 83 6.21 3.50 -5.83
CA SER A 83 6.03 4.86 -6.39
C SER A 83 6.86 5.11 -7.65
N VAL A 84 8.07 4.55 -7.74
CA VAL A 84 8.94 4.68 -8.91
C VAL A 84 8.38 3.92 -10.11
N PHE A 85 7.75 2.76 -9.89
CA PHE A 85 7.11 1.98 -10.96
C PHE A 85 5.79 2.62 -11.46
N PHE A 86 5.12 3.41 -10.63
CA PHE A 86 3.93 4.15 -11.04
C PHE A 86 4.23 5.32 -11.99
N ILE A 87 5.44 5.89 -11.96
CA ILE A 87 5.80 7.02 -12.84
C ILE A 87 5.76 6.61 -14.33
N PRO A 88 6.45 5.53 -14.78
CA PRO A 88 6.35 5.06 -16.16
C PRO A 88 4.93 4.66 -16.57
N ALA A 89 4.19 3.99 -15.67
CA ALA A 89 2.82 3.58 -15.92
C ALA A 89 1.88 4.80 -16.11
N GLY A 90 2.04 5.83 -15.27
CA GLY A 90 1.27 7.07 -15.37
C GLY A 90 1.56 7.85 -16.65
N VAL A 91 2.84 7.95 -17.04
CA VAL A 91 3.23 8.62 -18.30
C VAL A 91 2.65 7.87 -19.51
N ALA A 92 2.63 6.53 -19.49
CA ALA A 92 1.99 5.75 -20.54
C ALA A 92 0.48 6.04 -20.66
N ILE A 93 -0.20 6.21 -19.52
CA ILE A 93 -1.63 6.57 -19.49
C ILE A 93 -1.85 7.99 -20.04
N MET A 94 -0.95 8.94 -19.77
CA MET A 94 -1.06 10.30 -20.31
C MET A 94 -1.07 10.33 -21.85
N GLY A 95 -0.36 9.41 -22.51
CA GLY A 95 -0.43 9.24 -23.97
C GLY A 95 -1.82 8.84 -24.48
N CYS A 96 -2.65 8.23 -23.63
CA CYS A 96 -4.01 7.80 -23.95
C CYS A 96 -5.10 8.66 -23.28
N PHE A 97 -4.72 9.80 -22.68
CA PHE A 97 -5.62 10.61 -21.85
C PHE A 97 -6.87 11.09 -22.61
N SER A 98 -6.76 11.40 -23.90
CA SER A 98 -7.88 11.86 -24.73
C SER A 98 -9.00 10.82 -24.87
N MET A 99 -8.66 9.52 -24.94
CA MET A 99 -9.65 8.43 -24.95
C MET A 99 -10.29 8.24 -23.56
N LEU A 100 -9.53 8.55 -22.52
CA LEU A 100 -9.97 8.42 -21.13
C LEU A 100 -10.95 9.52 -20.74
N GLU A 101 -10.72 10.76 -21.17
CA GLU A 101 -11.60 11.91 -20.90
C GLU A 101 -13.02 11.68 -21.43
N ALA A 102 -13.15 11.15 -22.66
CA ALA A 102 -14.44 10.81 -23.27
C ALA A 102 -15.23 9.76 -22.45
N ALA A 103 -14.53 8.91 -21.69
CA ALA A 103 -15.11 7.88 -20.85
C ALA A 103 -14.97 8.16 -19.34
N ALA A 104 -14.49 9.34 -18.93
CA ALA A 104 -14.09 9.61 -17.55
C ALA A 104 -15.26 9.44 -16.56
N ALA A 105 -16.46 9.88 -16.95
CA ALA A 105 -17.67 9.67 -16.15
C ALA A 105 -18.03 8.17 -15.99
N LYS A 106 -17.84 7.36 -17.04
CA LYS A 106 -18.07 5.91 -16.96
C LYS A 106 -17.01 5.24 -16.10
N PHE A 107 -15.74 5.63 -16.21
CA PHE A 107 -14.67 5.14 -15.36
C PHE A 107 -14.90 5.49 -13.89
N ALA A 108 -15.28 6.72 -13.57
CA ALA A 108 -15.60 7.13 -12.20
C ALA A 108 -16.73 6.29 -11.60
N PHE A 109 -17.80 6.06 -12.37
CA PHE A 109 -18.89 5.18 -11.95
C PHE A 109 -18.42 3.74 -11.72
N VAL A 110 -17.63 3.19 -12.64
CA VAL A 110 -17.06 1.82 -12.51
C VAL A 110 -16.17 1.73 -11.27
N CYS A 111 -15.33 2.73 -11.00
CA CYS A 111 -14.48 2.76 -9.81
C CYS A 111 -15.31 2.73 -8.52
N ILE A 112 -16.33 3.59 -8.40
CA ILE A 112 -17.19 3.59 -7.21
C ILE A 112 -17.93 2.25 -7.09
N ALA A 113 -18.49 1.75 -8.20
CA ALA A 113 -19.18 0.47 -8.22
C ALA A 113 -18.27 -0.68 -7.80
N THR A 114 -17.04 -0.76 -8.35
CA THR A 114 -16.08 -1.81 -7.99
C THR A 114 -15.58 -1.67 -6.56
N THR A 115 -15.38 -0.45 -6.05
CA THR A 115 -15.06 -0.24 -4.64
C THR A 115 -16.16 -0.78 -3.73
N VAL A 116 -17.44 -0.48 -4.01
CA VAL A 116 -18.57 -1.00 -3.23
C VAL A 116 -18.64 -2.53 -3.35
N ILE A 117 -18.52 -3.08 -4.55
CA ILE A 117 -18.56 -4.53 -4.78
C ILE A 117 -17.41 -5.24 -4.06
N VAL A 118 -16.18 -4.73 -4.16
CA VAL A 118 -15.02 -5.30 -3.47
C VAL A 118 -15.18 -5.21 -1.95
N PHE A 119 -15.70 -4.09 -1.44
CA PHE A 119 -15.93 -3.92 -0.01
C PHE A 119 -16.99 -4.91 0.50
N LEU A 120 -18.11 -5.07 -0.22
CA LEU A 120 -19.13 -6.06 0.08
C LEU A 120 -18.57 -7.48 -0.02
N ALA A 121 -17.86 -7.83 -1.09
CA ALA A 121 -17.25 -9.15 -1.27
C ALA A 121 -16.28 -9.47 -0.14
N THR A 122 -15.44 -8.51 0.26
CA THR A 122 -14.52 -8.67 1.39
C THR A 122 -15.29 -8.83 2.70
N SER A 123 -16.29 -7.99 2.96
CA SER A 123 -17.15 -8.07 4.14
C SER A 123 -17.88 -9.42 4.23
N TYR A 124 -18.52 -9.86 3.15
CA TYR A 124 -19.17 -11.17 3.09
C TYR A 124 -18.18 -12.31 3.28
N THR A 125 -16.98 -12.23 2.70
CA THR A 125 -15.94 -13.25 2.90
C THR A 125 -15.53 -13.35 4.37
N VAL A 126 -15.28 -12.21 5.02
CA VAL A 126 -14.92 -12.16 6.45
C VAL A 126 -16.07 -12.65 7.33
N LEU A 127 -17.32 -12.24 7.03
CA LEU A 127 -18.50 -12.70 7.76
C LEU A 127 -18.75 -14.20 7.56
N PHE A 128 -18.56 -14.71 6.34
CA PHE A 128 -18.71 -16.13 6.02
C PHE A 128 -17.64 -16.97 6.72
N VAL A 129 -16.38 -16.54 6.71
CA VAL A 129 -15.29 -17.19 7.44
C VAL A 129 -15.54 -17.13 8.94
N SER A 130 -15.91 -15.97 9.49
CA SER A 130 -16.25 -15.81 10.91
C SER A 130 -17.44 -16.68 11.33
N TRP A 131 -18.45 -16.80 10.46
CA TRP A 131 -19.60 -17.67 10.66
C TRP A 131 -19.21 -19.16 10.63
N ILE A 132 -18.39 -19.59 9.66
CA ILE A 132 -17.85 -20.96 9.59
C ILE A 132 -17.04 -21.28 10.84
N MET A 133 -16.15 -20.37 11.24
CA MET A 133 -15.30 -20.49 12.42
C MET A 133 -16.14 -20.61 13.70
N ALA A 134 -17.17 -19.77 13.86
CA ALA A 134 -18.09 -19.81 15.00
C ALA A 134 -18.92 -21.11 15.03
N LYS A 135 -19.19 -21.70 13.87
CA LYS A 135 -19.93 -22.97 13.76
C LYS A 135 -19.05 -24.19 14.01
N LEU A 136 -17.72 -24.08 13.92
CA LEU A 136 -16.76 -25.19 14.07
C LEU A 136 -16.00 -25.23 15.40
N GLY A 137 -15.99 -24.18 16.24
CA GLY A 137 -15.25 -24.24 17.49
C GLY A 137 -15.61 -23.18 18.51
N LYS A 138 -16.06 -23.64 19.68
CA LYS A 138 -16.15 -22.87 20.93
C LYS A 138 -14.80 -22.21 21.22
N ASP A 139 -14.86 -20.88 21.41
CA ASP A 139 -14.01 -19.99 22.19
C ASP A 139 -12.48 -20.25 22.24
N THR A 140 -11.68 -19.21 22.03
CA THR A 140 -10.27 -19.05 22.47
C THR A 140 -9.15 -19.17 21.42
N ALA A 141 -9.33 -19.67 20.19
CA ALA A 141 -8.20 -19.74 19.23
C ALA A 141 -8.13 -18.62 18.15
N LEU A 142 -9.22 -17.88 17.89
CA LEU A 142 -9.37 -17.12 16.63
C LEU A 142 -9.46 -15.59 16.77
N ALA A 143 -9.64 -15.09 18.00
CA ALA A 143 -9.56 -13.66 18.31
C ALA A 143 -8.17 -13.02 18.02
N PRO A 144 -7.01 -13.66 18.29
CA PRO A 144 -5.73 -12.98 18.17
C PRO A 144 -5.26 -12.74 16.72
N ALA A 145 -5.71 -13.52 15.74
CA ALA A 145 -5.30 -13.35 14.34
C ALA A 145 -6.07 -12.23 13.63
N VAL A 146 -7.37 -12.07 13.95
CA VAL A 146 -8.23 -11.02 13.38
C VAL A 146 -7.89 -9.65 13.99
N GLU A 147 -7.60 -9.59 15.30
CA GLU A 147 -7.16 -8.35 15.96
C GLU A 147 -5.79 -7.88 15.46
N ALA A 148 -4.85 -8.82 15.20
CA ALA A 148 -3.53 -8.49 14.65
C ALA A 148 -3.62 -7.94 13.21
N GLU A 149 -4.54 -8.45 12.39
CA GLU A 149 -4.79 -7.90 11.05
C GLU A 149 -5.45 -6.50 11.11
N ASN A 150 -6.38 -6.29 12.06
CA ASN A 150 -7.08 -5.01 12.23
C ASN A 150 -6.15 -3.92 12.81
N ALA A 151 -5.26 -4.28 13.74
CA ALA A 151 -4.22 -3.39 14.26
C ALA A 151 -3.21 -2.97 13.18
N ALA A 152 -2.84 -3.89 12.27
CA ALA A 152 -1.99 -3.57 11.13
C ALA A 152 -2.68 -2.63 10.12
N LYS A 153 -3.99 -2.80 9.89
CA LYS A 153 -4.78 -1.87 9.04
C LYS A 153 -5.02 -0.51 9.71
N ALA A 154 -5.09 -0.43 11.03
CA ALA A 154 -5.21 0.84 11.75
C ALA A 154 -3.99 1.76 11.55
N GLN A 155 -2.81 1.20 11.24
CA GLN A 155 -1.59 1.97 10.98
C GLN A 155 -1.37 2.31 9.49
N ALA A 156 -2.05 1.62 8.56
CA ALA A 156 -2.00 1.94 7.13
C ALA A 156 -3.04 3.00 6.69
N GLY A 157 -3.99 3.35 7.57
CA GLY A 157 -5.04 4.35 7.33
C GLY A 157 -4.70 5.77 7.78
N SER A 158 -3.50 6.04 8.31
CA SER A 158 -3.14 7.35 8.86
C SER A 158 -1.97 8.02 8.13
N THR A 159 -1.91 7.92 6.82
CA THR A 159 -1.06 8.80 6.01
C THR A 159 -1.93 9.63 5.06
N ASP A 160 -2.05 10.89 5.47
CA ASP A 160 -2.50 12.08 4.74
C ASP A 160 -3.99 12.28 4.47
N SER A 161 -4.62 13.11 5.32
CA SER A 161 -5.15 14.43 4.90
C SER A 161 -5.76 15.21 6.07
N ASN A 162 -5.01 16.17 6.64
CA ASN A 162 -5.60 17.46 6.97
C ASN A 162 -4.56 18.57 6.88
N SER A 163 -4.36 19.11 5.68
CA SER A 163 -4.02 20.52 5.53
C SER A 163 -4.92 21.17 4.47
N LYS A 164 -5.78 22.07 4.97
CA LYS A 164 -6.22 23.37 4.40
C LYS A 164 -6.98 23.42 3.06
N HIS A 165 -8.24 23.85 3.14
CA HIS A 165 -8.87 25.00 2.45
C HIS A 165 -10.38 25.00 2.78
N ALA A 166 -11.17 26.07 2.92
CA ALA A 166 -11.03 27.51 3.09
C ALA A 166 -12.46 28.02 3.41
N GLU A 167 -12.55 29.11 4.19
CA GLU A 167 -13.46 30.26 4.01
C GLU A 167 -15.00 30.06 3.86
N GLY A 168 -15.78 30.71 4.74
CA GLY A 168 -17.21 30.97 4.47
C GLY A 168 -18.13 31.26 5.68
N ALA A 169 -18.18 32.52 6.09
CA ALA A 169 -19.34 33.27 6.61
C ALA A 169 -20.25 32.73 7.75
N SER A 170 -20.22 33.48 8.87
CA SER A 170 -21.38 34.05 9.59
C SER A 170 -22.50 33.13 10.11
N LYS A 171 -22.58 32.98 11.45
CA LYS A 171 -23.72 33.44 12.27
C LYS A 171 -23.50 33.21 13.79
N HIS A 172 -23.87 34.23 14.55
CA HIS A 172 -24.34 34.27 15.95
C HIS A 172 -23.36 34.27 17.15
N HIS A 173 -23.29 35.47 17.75
CA HIS A 173 -22.98 35.92 19.12
C HIS A 173 -23.67 35.09 20.25
N PRO A 174 -23.38 35.25 21.56
CA PRO A 174 -22.51 36.21 22.28
C PRO A 174 -21.43 35.54 23.15
N HIS A 175 -20.55 36.32 23.78
CA HIS A 175 -20.27 36.29 25.23
C HIS A 175 -19.26 37.40 25.56
N THR A 176 -19.76 38.47 26.18
CA THR A 176 -19.02 39.49 26.90
C THR A 176 -18.59 38.96 28.27
N PRO A 177 -17.42 39.40 28.76
CA PRO A 177 -17.38 40.01 30.08
C PRO A 177 -16.68 41.37 30.02
N GLY A 178 -17.30 42.37 30.66
CA GLY A 178 -16.75 43.72 30.75
C GLY A 178 -15.48 43.78 31.59
N THR A 179 -14.62 44.76 31.31
CA THR A 179 -14.11 45.77 32.25
C THR A 179 -13.12 46.67 31.49
N GLY A 180 -13.37 47.98 31.51
CA GLY A 180 -12.30 48.99 31.52
C GLY A 180 -11.65 49.38 30.20
N ILE A 181 -12.29 50.28 29.44
CA ILE A 181 -11.58 51.38 28.76
C ILE A 181 -12.45 52.65 28.82
N ILE A 182 -12.24 53.46 29.86
CA ILE A 182 -12.59 54.89 29.84
C ILE A 182 -11.31 55.67 30.14
N SER A 183 -10.72 56.20 29.07
CA SER A 183 -10.02 57.49 29.06
C SER A 183 -9.85 57.89 27.59
N PRO A 184 -10.31 59.09 27.23
CA PRO A 184 -9.34 60.10 26.89
C PRO A 184 -9.56 61.40 27.69
N ILE A 185 -8.48 61.75 28.38
CA ILE A 185 -8.06 63.11 28.75
C ILE A 185 -8.36 64.14 27.64
N ALA A 186 -9.18 65.13 27.96
CA ALA A 186 -9.12 66.48 27.41
C ALA A 186 -9.62 67.45 28.49
N GLY A 187 -8.78 68.42 28.82
CA GLY A 187 -8.83 69.20 30.04
C GLY A 187 -10.02 70.14 30.17
N LYS A 188 -10.31 70.50 31.42
CA LYS A 188 -11.00 71.73 31.76
C LYS A 188 -10.01 72.64 32.47
N GLU A 189 -9.93 73.84 31.96
CA GLU A 189 -9.27 75.01 32.50
C GLU A 189 -9.60 75.21 33.99
N ALA A 190 -8.55 75.32 34.81
CA ALA A 190 -8.29 76.33 35.85
C ALA A 190 -7.09 75.89 36.70
#